data_AF-A0A7S0UBZ2-F1
#
_entry.id   AF-A0A7S0UBZ2-F1
#
_cell.length_a   1.000
_cell.length_b   1.000
_cell.length_c   1.000
_cell.angle_alpha   90.00
_cell.angle_beta   90.00
_cell.angle_gamma   90.00
#
_symmetry.space_group_name_H-M   'P 1'
#
loop_
_entity.id
_entity.type
_entity.pdbx_description
1 polymer ?
#
loop_
_entity_poly.entity_id
_entity_poly.type
_entity_poly.pdbx_seq_one_letter_code
_entity_poly.pdbx_strand_id
1 'polypeptide(L)'
;GDSLCGWKMATEEAAHAEKIVGELRGDIIKFYELSKGSIEAIGLLFSEMAKQPLPPQVICQILGLDEETVKAAFEAGNPPVATQEQLIDAVQKSVDLEDTVDMYKPIFSRHIKRFQNAEEVMRELGPQMTEFHKKVGREREAAGSARAIACQQVIQGCMTCRLAPIGRAVSPTAPAGPPYGRTRPAHAPFRAARWGEVRVGHPDHRLVSCFPVLYAWWFVRPT
;
A
#
# COMPACT_ATOMS: atom_id res chain seq x y z
N GLY A 1 13.81 -32.30 -36.79
CA GLY A 1 13.25 -32.99 -35.63
C GLY A 1 13.87 -32.30 -34.46
N ASP A 2 13.26 -31.21 -34.01
CA ASP A 2 13.91 -30.22 -33.13
C ASP A 2 12.86 -29.57 -32.21
N SER A 3 12.13 -30.39 -31.46
CA SER A 3 11.11 -29.90 -30.49
C SER A 3 11.31 -30.46 -29.06
N LEU A 4 12.38 -31.25 -28.84
CA LEU A 4 12.68 -31.87 -27.54
C LEU A 4 13.52 -30.99 -26.60
N CYS A 5 13.93 -29.80 -27.03
CA CYS A 5 14.78 -28.90 -26.23
C CYS A 5 13.99 -28.04 -25.22
N GLY A 6 12.67 -27.91 -25.38
CA GLY A 6 11.84 -27.04 -24.51
C GLY A 6 11.56 -27.61 -23.12
N TRP A 7 11.45 -28.94 -22.99
CA TRP A 7 11.01 -29.58 -21.74
C TRP A 7 12.15 -29.82 -20.73
N LYS A 8 13.40 -29.95 -21.20
CA LYS A 8 14.56 -30.16 -20.32
C LYS A 8 14.96 -28.91 -19.54
N MET A 9 14.78 -27.73 -20.13
CA MET A 9 15.12 -26.47 -19.47
C MET A 9 14.19 -26.20 -18.28
N ALA A 10 12.89 -26.50 -18.40
CA ALA A 10 11.93 -26.29 -17.33
C ALA A 10 12.24 -27.10 -16.05
N THR A 11 12.83 -28.28 -16.19
CA THR A 11 13.18 -29.12 -15.03
C THR A 11 14.44 -28.65 -14.30
N GLU A 12 15.41 -28.09 -15.02
CA GLU A 12 16.65 -27.56 -14.41
C GLU A 12 16.38 -26.25 -13.67
N GLU A 13 15.52 -25.38 -14.24
CA GLU A 13 15.05 -24.15 -13.61
C GLU A 13 14.33 -24.42 -12.28
N ALA A 14 13.39 -25.37 -12.28
CA ALA A 14 12.63 -25.72 -11.09
C ALA A 14 13.52 -26.27 -9.96
N ALA A 15 14.52 -27.10 -10.29
CA ALA A 15 15.44 -27.67 -9.31
C ALA A 15 16.37 -26.62 -8.69
N HIS A 16 16.83 -25.64 -9.48
CA HIS A 16 17.63 -24.53 -8.96
C HIS A 16 16.81 -23.63 -8.03
N ALA A 17 15.60 -23.27 -8.44
CA ALA A 17 14.67 -22.49 -7.62
C ALA A 17 14.36 -23.19 -6.30
N GLU A 18 14.09 -24.50 -6.31
CA GLU A 18 13.82 -25.29 -5.10
C GLU A 18 15.01 -25.26 -4.12
N LYS A 19 16.25 -25.33 -4.63
CA LYS A 19 17.45 -25.24 -3.78
C LYS A 19 17.57 -23.88 -3.10
N ILE A 20 17.36 -22.79 -3.86
CA ILE A 20 17.43 -21.43 -3.33
C ILE A 20 16.32 -21.21 -2.28
N VAL A 21 15.09 -21.59 -2.60
CA VAL A 21 13.94 -21.49 -1.70
C VAL A 21 14.15 -22.35 -0.46
N GLY A 22 14.76 -23.53 -0.60
CA GLY A 22 15.10 -24.41 0.52
C GLY A 22 16.02 -23.75 1.54
N GLU A 23 17.05 -23.02 1.08
CA GLU A 23 17.94 -22.26 1.97
C GLU A 23 17.26 -21.01 2.58
N LEU A 24 16.38 -20.36 1.83
CA LEU A 24 15.68 -19.14 2.25
C LEU A 24 14.40 -19.42 3.06
N ARG A 25 13.98 -20.67 3.16
CA ARG A 25 12.67 -21.05 3.74
C ARG A 25 12.46 -20.49 5.14
N GLY A 26 13.51 -20.48 5.98
CA GLY A 26 13.45 -19.92 7.32
C GLY A 26 13.20 -18.42 7.34
N ASP A 27 13.76 -17.68 6.39
CA ASP A 27 13.56 -16.23 6.28
C ASP A 27 12.20 -15.89 5.67
N ILE A 28 11.72 -16.69 4.71
CA ILE A 28 10.38 -16.55 4.13
C ILE A 28 9.31 -16.73 5.22
N ILE A 29 9.45 -17.75 6.08
CA ILE A 29 8.51 -18.01 7.18
C ILE A 29 8.52 -16.85 8.18
N LYS A 30 9.69 -16.40 8.63
CA LYS A 30 9.80 -15.25 9.54
C LYS A 30 9.20 -13.98 8.96
N PHE A 31 9.42 -13.73 7.67
CA PHE A 31 8.82 -12.60 6.97
C PHE A 31 7.28 -12.74 6.94
N TYR A 32 6.76 -13.93 6.68
CA TYR A 32 5.32 -14.19 6.68
C TYR A 32 4.70 -13.95 8.07
N GLU A 33 5.32 -14.44 9.14
CA GLU A 33 4.85 -14.25 10.52
C GLU A 33 4.74 -12.76 10.89
N LEU A 34 5.73 -11.95 10.51
CA LEU A 34 5.76 -10.51 10.77
C LEU A 34 4.77 -9.73 9.89
N SER A 35 4.68 -10.09 8.61
CA SER A 35 3.80 -9.40 7.65
C SER A 35 2.33 -9.85 7.73
N LYS A 36 2.05 -11.00 8.36
CA LYS A 36 0.73 -11.64 8.47
C LYS A 36 0.03 -11.82 7.11
N GLY A 37 0.82 -12.05 6.05
CA GLY A 37 0.30 -12.23 4.69
C GLY A 37 -0.22 -10.95 4.02
N SER A 38 0.14 -9.76 4.52
CA SER A 38 -0.27 -8.49 3.92
C SER A 38 0.26 -8.34 2.49
N ILE A 39 -0.64 -8.09 1.54
CA ILE A 39 -0.32 -7.92 0.12
C ILE A 39 0.58 -6.70 -0.12
N GLU A 40 0.44 -5.65 0.68
CA GLU A 40 1.31 -4.47 0.57
C GLU A 40 2.75 -4.82 0.97
N ALA A 41 2.92 -5.54 2.08
CA ALA A 41 4.22 -5.98 2.57
C ALA A 41 4.92 -6.91 1.57
N ILE A 42 4.16 -7.89 1.06
CA ILE A 42 4.62 -8.83 0.05
C ILE A 42 4.93 -8.08 -1.27
N GLY A 43 4.09 -7.13 -1.65
CA GLY A 43 4.27 -6.32 -2.85
C GLY A 43 5.55 -5.47 -2.82
N LEU A 44 5.89 -4.91 -1.66
CA LEU A 44 7.15 -4.20 -1.47
C LEU A 44 8.36 -5.13 -1.61
N LEU A 45 8.28 -6.35 -1.08
CA LEU A 45 9.33 -7.36 -1.22
C LEU A 45 9.56 -7.69 -2.71
N PHE A 46 8.51 -8.05 -3.45
CA PHE A 46 8.62 -8.37 -4.88
C PHE A 46 9.06 -7.17 -5.72
N SER A 47 8.64 -5.95 -5.36
CA SER A 47 9.09 -4.73 -6.02
C SER A 47 10.59 -4.49 -5.81
N GLU A 48 11.13 -4.79 -4.62
CA GLU A 48 12.56 -4.66 -4.32
C GLU A 48 13.37 -5.74 -5.05
N MET A 49 12.87 -6.98 -5.14
CA MET A 49 13.48 -8.05 -5.94
C MET A 49 13.49 -7.71 -7.44
N ALA A 50 12.36 -7.22 -7.97
CA ALA A 50 12.24 -6.84 -9.37
C ALA A 50 12.92 -5.49 -9.70
N LYS A 51 13.38 -4.74 -8.68
CA LYS A 51 13.93 -3.38 -8.78
C LYS A 51 13.00 -2.37 -9.46
N GLN A 52 11.70 -2.67 -9.51
CA GLN A 52 10.67 -1.84 -10.11
C GLN A 52 9.40 -1.91 -9.25
N PRO A 53 8.67 -0.80 -9.08
CA PRO A 53 7.41 -0.83 -8.34
C PRO A 53 6.39 -1.66 -9.13
N LEU A 54 5.88 -2.73 -8.51
CA LEU A 54 4.85 -3.58 -9.10
C LEU A 54 3.46 -3.08 -8.70
N PRO A 55 2.51 -3.00 -9.64
CA PRO A 55 1.13 -2.66 -9.30
C PRO A 55 0.48 -3.79 -8.48
N PRO A 56 -0.44 -3.48 -7.54
CA PRO A 56 -1.07 -4.48 -6.67
C PRO A 56 -1.73 -5.64 -7.41
N GLN A 57 -2.30 -5.37 -8.59
CA GLN A 57 -2.96 -6.38 -9.43
C GLN A 57 -1.99 -7.47 -9.86
N VAL A 58 -0.77 -7.09 -10.24
CA VAL A 58 0.27 -8.05 -10.66
C VAL A 58 0.74 -8.89 -9.48
N ILE A 59 0.84 -8.30 -8.28
CA ILE A 59 1.22 -9.03 -7.06
C ILE A 59 0.17 -10.09 -6.72
N CYS A 60 -1.13 -9.76 -6.81
CA CYS A 60 -2.20 -10.73 -6.61
C CYS A 60 -2.15 -11.89 -7.62
N GLN A 61 -1.84 -11.60 -8.89
CA GLN A 61 -1.66 -12.63 -9.92
C GLN A 61 -0.45 -13.52 -9.64
N ILE A 62 0.69 -12.94 -9.21
CA ILE A 62 1.89 -13.69 -8.82
C ILE A 62 1.58 -14.66 -7.66
N LEU A 63 0.76 -14.22 -6.71
CA LEU A 63 0.30 -15.02 -5.56
C LEU A 63 -0.79 -16.03 -5.92
N GLY A 64 -1.27 -16.05 -7.17
CA GLY A 64 -2.32 -16.95 -7.63
C GLY A 64 -3.69 -16.67 -6.99
N LEU A 65 -3.97 -15.41 -6.64
CA LEU A 65 -5.29 -15.01 -6.12
C LEU A 65 -6.26 -14.73 -7.27
N ASP A 66 -7.50 -15.23 -7.14
CA ASP A 66 -8.54 -15.02 -8.15
C ASP A 66 -8.95 -13.54 -8.22
N GLU A 67 -8.92 -12.96 -9.42
CA GLU A 67 -9.19 -11.52 -9.62
C GLU A 67 -10.57 -11.08 -9.11
N GLU A 68 -11.57 -11.96 -9.20
CA GLU A 68 -12.92 -11.70 -8.71
C GLU A 68 -12.97 -11.58 -7.19
N THR A 69 -12.26 -12.47 -6.48
CA THR A 69 -12.17 -12.44 -5.01
C THR A 69 -11.41 -11.21 -4.53
N VAL A 70 -10.36 -10.82 -5.24
CA VAL A 70 -9.55 -9.65 -4.95
C VAL A 70 -10.38 -8.37 -5.11
N LYS A 71 -11.14 -8.23 -6.19
CA LYS A 71 -12.04 -7.08 -6.40
C LYS A 71 -13.09 -6.97 -5.30
N ALA A 72 -13.77 -8.07 -4.97
CA ALA A 72 -14.78 -8.08 -3.91
C ALA A 72 -14.18 -7.71 -2.53
N ALA A 73 -12.97 -8.18 -2.24
CA ALA A 73 -12.26 -7.88 -0.99
C ALA A 73 -11.92 -6.37 -0.88
N PHE A 74 -11.43 -5.78 -1.98
CA PHE A 74 -11.15 -4.34 -2.04
C PHE A 74 -12.41 -3.49 -1.93
N GLU A 75 -13.52 -3.88 -2.56
CA GLU A 75 -14.82 -3.19 -2.43
C GLU A 75 -15.37 -3.26 -1.00
N ALA A 76 -15.13 -4.37 -0.30
CA ALA A 76 -15.48 -4.55 1.11
C ALA A 76 -14.52 -3.82 2.08
N GLY A 77 -13.45 -3.19 1.59
CA GLY A 77 -12.44 -2.52 2.41
C GLY A 77 -11.58 -3.48 3.24
N ASN A 78 -11.55 -4.77 2.90
CA ASN A 78 -10.71 -5.78 3.53
C ASN A 78 -9.67 -6.25 2.51
N PRO A 79 -8.41 -5.81 2.57
CA PRO A 79 -7.41 -6.29 1.63
C PRO A 79 -7.27 -7.82 1.75
N PRO A 80 -7.15 -8.55 0.63
CA PRO A 80 -6.92 -9.99 0.67
C PRO A 80 -5.62 -10.29 1.40
N VAL A 81 -5.53 -11.48 1.99
CA VAL A 81 -4.35 -11.94 2.72
C VAL A 81 -3.83 -13.19 2.02
N ALA A 82 -2.55 -13.21 1.69
CA ALA A 82 -1.92 -14.37 1.08
C ALA A 82 -1.61 -15.43 2.14
N THR A 83 -1.65 -16.71 1.78
CA THR A 83 -1.16 -17.78 2.66
C THR A 83 0.37 -17.92 2.57
N GLN A 84 0.94 -18.64 3.53
CA GLN A 84 2.38 -18.90 3.56
C GLN A 84 2.82 -19.71 2.34
N GLU A 85 2.01 -20.69 1.92
CA GLU A 85 2.29 -21.54 0.76
C GLU A 85 2.26 -20.74 -0.52
N GLN A 86 1.30 -19.82 -0.67
CA GLN A 86 1.23 -18.90 -1.81
C GLN A 86 2.46 -18.01 -1.89
N LEU A 87 2.97 -17.54 -0.75
CA LEU A 87 4.21 -16.76 -0.72
C LEU A 87 5.42 -17.59 -1.13
N ILE A 88 5.56 -18.82 -0.62
CA ILE A 88 6.67 -19.72 -0.98
C ILE A 88 6.64 -20.03 -2.48
N ASP A 89 5.47 -20.37 -3.01
CA ASP A 89 5.27 -20.67 -4.44
C ASP A 89 5.57 -19.43 -5.30
N ALA A 90 5.12 -18.25 -4.88
CA ALA A 90 5.42 -16.99 -5.57
C ALA A 90 6.93 -16.68 -5.58
N VAL A 91 7.65 -16.91 -4.48
CA VAL A 91 9.11 -16.73 -4.43
C VAL A 91 9.78 -17.74 -5.36
N GLN A 92 9.35 -19.00 -5.34
CA GLN A 92 9.89 -20.05 -6.23
C GLN A 92 9.72 -19.69 -7.71
N LYS A 93 8.56 -19.14 -8.09
CA LYS A 93 8.29 -18.66 -9.47
C LYS A 93 9.11 -17.43 -9.87
N SER A 94 9.60 -16.66 -8.90
CA SER A 94 10.37 -15.44 -9.17
C SER A 94 11.87 -15.65 -9.32
N VAL A 95 12.38 -16.85 -9.00
CA VAL A 95 13.81 -17.17 -9.10
C VAL A 95 14.18 -17.55 -10.53
N ASP A 96 15.17 -16.85 -11.09
CA ASP A 96 15.77 -17.18 -12.37
C ASP A 96 17.06 -18.02 -12.21
N LEU A 97 17.51 -18.67 -13.29
CA LEU A 97 18.75 -19.50 -13.28
C LEU A 97 20.01 -18.72 -12.89
N GLU A 98 20.06 -17.43 -13.21
CA GLU A 98 21.20 -16.56 -12.90
C GLU A 98 21.23 -16.15 -11.43
N ASP A 99 20.14 -16.36 -10.69
CA ASP A 99 20.03 -15.87 -9.33
C ASP A 99 20.79 -16.76 -8.35
N THR A 100 21.26 -16.11 -7.28
CA THR A 100 21.95 -16.77 -6.17
C THR A 100 21.30 -16.41 -4.85
N VAL A 101 21.48 -17.27 -3.86
CA VAL A 101 20.92 -17.08 -2.51
C VAL A 101 21.39 -15.76 -1.88
N ASP A 102 22.63 -15.34 -2.17
CA ASP A 102 23.24 -14.13 -1.64
C ASP A 102 22.58 -12.84 -2.16
N MET A 103 21.84 -12.91 -3.27
CA MET A 103 21.04 -11.78 -3.75
C MET A 103 19.77 -11.59 -2.94
N TYR A 104 19.13 -12.67 -2.51
CA TYR A 104 17.85 -12.65 -1.80
C TYR A 104 17.99 -12.45 -0.29
N LYS A 105 18.97 -13.09 0.35
CA LYS A 105 19.26 -12.97 1.80
C LYS A 105 19.26 -11.52 2.31
N PRO A 106 19.99 -10.55 1.71
CA PRO A 106 20.00 -9.18 2.20
C PRO A 106 18.66 -8.47 2.03
N ILE A 107 17.86 -8.82 1.01
CA ILE A 107 16.52 -8.26 0.78
C ILE A 107 15.59 -8.71 1.90
N PHE A 108 15.49 -10.03 2.15
CA PHE A 108 14.69 -10.57 3.25
C PHE A 108 15.13 -10.03 4.61
N SER A 109 16.44 -10.02 4.89
CA SER A 109 16.99 -9.49 6.14
C SER A 109 16.59 -8.02 6.37
N ARG A 110 16.61 -7.19 5.32
CA ARG A 110 16.21 -5.78 5.41
C ARG A 110 14.73 -5.64 5.72
N HIS A 111 13.86 -6.39 5.04
CA HIS A 111 12.42 -6.34 5.30
C HIS A 111 12.07 -6.87 6.69
N ILE A 112 12.66 -7.97 7.14
CA ILE A 112 12.48 -8.51 8.50
C ILE A 112 12.87 -7.46 9.54
N LYS A 113 14.04 -6.82 9.40
CA LYS A 113 14.49 -5.76 10.30
C LYS A 113 13.55 -4.55 10.31
N ARG A 114 13.04 -4.14 9.14
CA ARG A 114 12.05 -3.05 9.04
C ARG A 114 10.78 -3.39 9.82
N PHE A 115 10.26 -4.62 9.72
CA PHE A 115 9.08 -5.04 10.46
C PHE A 115 9.33 -5.13 11.97
N GLN A 116 10.44 -5.73 12.40
CA GLN A 116 10.80 -5.79 13.82
C GLN A 116 10.91 -4.40 14.44
N ASN A 117 11.57 -3.47 13.75
CA ASN A 117 11.66 -2.09 14.19
C ASN A 117 10.29 -1.39 14.21
N ALA A 118 9.44 -1.65 13.22
CA ALA A 118 8.09 -1.11 13.21
C ALA A 118 7.25 -1.64 14.39
N GLU A 119 7.33 -2.93 14.71
CA GLU A 119 6.67 -3.51 15.88
C GLU A 119 7.17 -2.90 17.19
N GLU A 120 8.48 -2.72 17.32
CA GLU A 120 9.08 -2.09 18.50
C GLU A 120 8.61 -0.64 18.68
N VAL A 121 8.65 0.15 17.61
CA VAL A 121 8.19 1.54 17.61
C VAL A 121 6.70 1.63 17.91
N MET A 122 5.88 0.76 17.32
CA MET A 122 4.44 0.75 17.57
C MET A 122 4.09 0.31 18.99
N ARG A 123 4.89 -0.59 19.59
CA ARG A 123 4.74 -1.00 20.98
C ARG A 123 5.03 0.16 21.95
N GLU A 124 6.03 0.98 21.64
CA GLU A 124 6.39 2.14 22.46
C GLU A 124 5.42 3.32 22.27
N LEU A 125 5.09 3.66 21.03
CA LEU A 125 4.26 4.82 20.70
C LEU A 125 2.77 4.55 20.85
N GLY A 126 2.30 3.30 20.72
CA GLY A 126 0.89 2.93 20.77
C GLY A 126 0.16 3.46 22.01
N PRO A 127 0.68 3.24 23.24
CA PRO A 127 0.09 3.79 24.46
C PRO A 127 0.08 5.32 24.48
N GLN A 128 1.17 5.97 24.05
CA GLN A 128 1.30 7.43 24.03
C GLN A 128 0.31 8.06 23.05
N MET A 129 0.16 7.49 21.85
CA MET A 129 -0.84 7.91 20.87
C MET A 129 -2.26 7.70 21.39
N THR A 130 -2.54 6.56 22.04
CA THR A 130 -3.85 6.28 22.63
C THR A 130 -4.20 7.30 23.72
N GLU A 131 -3.25 7.65 24.57
CA GLU A 131 -3.44 8.68 25.61
C GLU A 131 -3.66 10.07 24.99
N PHE A 132 -2.87 10.42 23.97
CA PHE A 132 -3.04 11.65 23.22
C PHE A 132 -4.43 11.76 22.58
N HIS A 133 -4.89 10.70 21.89
CA HIS A 133 -6.23 10.65 21.29
C HIS A 133 -7.34 10.75 22.34
N LYS A 134 -7.16 10.15 23.53
CA LYS A 134 -8.12 10.30 24.64
C LYS A 134 -8.20 11.74 25.16
N LYS A 135 -7.07 12.45 25.27
CA LYS A 135 -7.03 13.85 25.72
C LYS A 135 -7.66 14.80 24.69
N VAL A 136 -7.25 14.69 23.42
CA VAL A 136 -7.75 15.53 22.33
C VAL A 136 -9.22 15.25 22.00
N GLY A 137 -9.65 13.98 22.06
CA GLY A 137 -11.05 13.60 21.89
C GLY A 137 -11.97 14.26 22.91
N ARG A 138 -11.55 14.27 24.19
CA ARG A 138 -12.29 14.94 25.28
C ARG A 138 -12.31 16.45 25.15
N GLU A 139 -11.22 17.08 24.71
CA GLU A 139 -11.20 18.52 24.45
C GLU A 139 -12.14 18.92 23.31
N ARG A 140 -12.24 18.10 22.25
CA ARG A 140 -13.20 18.34 21.16
C ARG A 140 -14.65 18.13 21.58
N GLU A 141 -14.95 17.15 22.44
CA GLU A 141 -16.28 16.99 23.02
C GLU A 141 -16.66 18.15 23.96
N ALA A 142 -15.72 18.61 24.78
CA ALA A 142 -15.90 19.79 25.64
C ALA A 142 -16.10 21.08 24.83
N ALA A 143 -15.32 21.29 23.78
CA ALA A 143 -15.44 22.45 22.89
C ALA A 143 -16.70 22.39 22.00
N GLY A 144 -17.11 21.19 21.57
CA GLY A 144 -18.36 20.95 20.84
C GLY A 144 -19.60 21.22 21.68
N SER A 145 -19.59 20.79 22.96
CA SER A 145 -20.64 21.09 23.93
C SER A 145 -20.75 22.59 24.23
N ALA A 146 -19.61 23.27 24.45
CA ALA A 146 -19.59 24.72 24.70
C ALA A 146 -20.08 25.54 23.49
N ARG A 147 -19.74 25.13 22.26
CA ARG A 147 -20.27 25.77 21.04
C ARG A 147 -21.75 25.47 20.78
N ALA A 148 -22.23 24.27 21.11
CA ALA A 148 -23.65 23.94 21.00
C ALA A 148 -24.50 24.76 22.00
N ILE A 149 -24.02 24.95 23.24
CA ILE A 149 -24.67 25.78 24.25
C ILE A 149 -24.65 27.26 23.85
N ALA A 150 -23.53 27.77 23.33
CA ALA A 150 -23.46 29.15 22.83
C ALA A 150 -24.38 29.39 21.62
N CYS A 151 -24.52 28.41 20.71
CA CYS A 151 -25.42 28.51 19.57
C CYS A 151 -26.89 28.51 20.00
N GLN A 152 -27.25 27.72 21.02
CA GLN A 152 -28.62 27.67 21.54
C GLN A 152 -29.01 28.96 22.31
N GLN A 153 -28.06 29.57 23.03
CA GLN A 153 -28.28 30.87 23.68
C GLN A 153 -28.41 32.03 22.68
N VAL A 154 -27.67 32.01 21.56
CA VAL A 154 -27.83 32.99 20.49
C VAL A 154 -29.20 32.85 19.81
N ILE A 155 -29.71 31.63 19.60
CA ILE A 155 -31.04 31.42 19.00
C ILE A 155 -32.16 31.88 19.96
N GLN A 156 -32.04 31.66 21.27
CA GLN A 156 -33.02 32.15 22.25
C GLN A 156 -32.94 33.66 22.52
N GLY A 157 -31.74 34.26 22.43
CA GLY A 157 -31.56 35.71 22.52
C GLY A 157 -32.00 36.49 21.27
N CYS A 158 -32.12 35.83 20.11
CA CYS A 158 -32.48 36.49 18.85
C CYS A 158 -34.00 36.63 18.62
N MET A 159 -34.86 36.04 19.47
CA MET A 159 -36.32 36.23 19.35
C MET A 159 -36.83 37.61 19.83
N THR A 160 -35.97 38.48 20.38
CA THR A 160 -36.36 39.84 20.80
C THR A 160 -35.80 40.96 19.91
N CYS A 161 -34.97 40.65 18.92
CA CYS A 161 -34.44 41.66 18.00
C CYS A 161 -35.29 41.75 16.73
N ARG A 162 -36.20 42.75 16.73
CA ARG A 162 -36.93 43.22 15.56
C ARG A 162 -36.00 43.40 14.36
N LEU A 163 -36.43 42.80 13.26
CA LEU A 163 -36.07 43.04 11.85
C LEU A 163 -35.46 44.43 11.59
N ALA A 164 -34.18 44.45 11.26
CA ALA A 164 -33.58 45.50 10.44
C ALA A 164 -33.13 44.86 9.11
N PRO A 165 -33.46 45.46 7.95
CA PRO A 165 -33.09 44.89 6.65
C PRO A 165 -31.60 45.08 6.37
N ILE A 166 -30.87 43.98 6.21
CA ILE A 166 -29.44 43.99 5.86
C ILE A 166 -29.31 44.10 4.34
N GLY A 167 -28.77 45.23 3.90
CA GLY A 167 -28.37 45.47 2.52
C GLY A 167 -27.24 44.53 2.09
N ARG A 168 -27.38 43.97 0.89
CA ARG A 168 -26.31 43.27 0.16
C ARG A 168 -25.14 44.21 -0.07
N ALA A 169 -23.98 43.88 0.49
CA ALA A 169 -22.69 44.33 -0.01
C ALA A 169 -22.01 43.16 -0.70
N VAL A 170 -21.67 43.37 -1.97
CA VAL A 170 -20.94 42.44 -2.85
C VAL A 170 -19.48 42.90 -2.90
N SER A 171 -18.57 41.94 -3.17
CA SER A 171 -17.21 42.06 -3.75
C SER A 171 -16.02 42.15 -2.78
N PRO A 172 -14.76 41.86 -3.23
CA PRO A 172 -14.31 40.96 -4.31
C PRO A 172 -13.00 40.16 -4.01
N THR A 173 -12.63 39.30 -4.98
CA THR A 173 -11.26 38.91 -5.41
C THR A 173 -10.36 38.05 -4.50
N ALA A 174 -10.16 36.79 -4.92
CA ALA A 174 -9.05 35.92 -4.52
C ALA A 174 -7.92 35.96 -5.57
N PRO A 175 -6.63 36.05 -5.19
CA PRO A 175 -5.52 36.03 -6.12
C PRO A 175 -5.11 34.61 -6.56
N ALA A 176 -4.74 34.50 -7.83
CA ALA A 176 -4.21 33.33 -8.49
C ALA A 176 -2.82 32.91 -7.94
N GLY A 177 -2.65 31.61 -7.69
CA GLY A 177 -1.35 31.01 -7.37
C GLY A 177 -0.55 30.62 -8.62
N PRO A 178 0.80 30.58 -8.55
CA PRO A 178 1.67 30.34 -9.69
C PRO A 178 1.84 28.86 -10.07
N PRO A 179 2.24 28.55 -11.32
CA PRO A 179 2.41 27.20 -11.82
C PRO A 179 3.80 26.62 -11.47
N TYR A 180 3.84 25.44 -10.86
CA TYR A 180 5.08 24.67 -10.71
C TYR A 180 5.22 23.68 -11.86
N GLY A 181 6.10 24.01 -12.81
CA GLY A 181 6.68 23.06 -13.75
C GLY A 181 8.10 22.68 -13.32
N ARG A 182 8.37 21.38 -13.17
CA ARG A 182 9.72 20.81 -13.31
C ARG A 182 9.64 19.43 -13.92
N THR A 183 10.07 19.37 -15.18
CA THR A 183 10.51 18.16 -15.87
C THR A 183 11.79 17.62 -15.22
N ARG A 184 11.87 16.30 -15.03
CA ARG A 184 13.13 15.59 -14.79
C ARG A 184 13.40 14.66 -15.97
N PRO A 185 14.69 14.52 -16.38
CA PRO A 185 15.06 13.79 -17.58
C PRO A 185 14.99 12.27 -17.38
N ALA A 186 14.64 11.60 -18.47
CA ALA A 186 14.59 10.16 -18.60
C ALA A 186 16.01 9.55 -18.50
N HIS A 187 16.16 8.52 -17.66
CA HIS A 187 17.21 7.51 -17.79
C HIS A 187 16.59 6.24 -18.38
N ALA A 188 17.35 5.64 -19.30
CA ALA A 188 16.98 4.55 -20.20
C ALA A 188 16.72 3.18 -19.51
N PRO A 189 16.12 2.18 -20.23
CA PRO A 189 15.48 1.00 -19.64
C PRO A 189 16.36 -0.26 -19.68
N PHE A 190 16.27 -1.13 -18.65
CA PHE A 190 16.81 -2.51 -18.62
C PHE A 190 16.33 -3.16 -17.28
N ARG A 191 15.75 -4.36 -17.10
CA ARG A 191 15.36 -5.51 -17.93
C ARG A 191 13.86 -5.77 -17.70
N ALA A 192 13.04 -5.70 -18.74
CA ALA A 192 11.66 -6.21 -18.73
C ALA A 192 11.62 -7.39 -19.70
N ALA A 193 11.95 -8.59 -19.22
CA ALA A 193 11.92 -9.80 -20.05
C ALA A 193 11.72 -11.05 -19.18
N ARG A 194 10.57 -11.16 -18.49
CA ARG A 194 9.99 -12.45 -18.10
C ARG A 194 8.56 -12.40 -17.55
N TRP A 195 8.06 -11.21 -17.19
CA TRP A 195 6.64 -11.04 -16.88
C TRP A 195 5.91 -10.78 -18.20
N GLY A 196 5.22 -11.82 -18.68
CA GLY A 196 4.64 -11.88 -20.01
C GLY A 196 3.84 -10.64 -20.41
N GLU A 197 3.90 -10.35 -21.71
CA GLU A 197 3.07 -9.41 -22.44
C GLU A 197 1.58 -9.76 -22.26
N VAL A 198 0.97 -9.30 -21.17
CA VAL A 198 -0.48 -9.28 -21.01
C VAL A 198 -0.99 -8.17 -21.92
N ARG A 199 -1.51 -8.54 -23.09
CA ARG A 199 -2.25 -7.63 -23.96
C ARG A 199 -3.50 -7.15 -23.23
N VAL A 200 -3.39 -6.03 -22.54
CA VAL A 200 -4.54 -5.28 -22.05
C VAL A 200 -5.16 -4.59 -23.26
N GLY A 201 -6.30 -5.09 -23.73
CA GLY A 201 -7.13 -4.39 -24.70
C GLY A 201 -7.59 -3.06 -24.08
N HIS A 202 -7.05 -1.95 -24.59
CA HIS A 202 -7.51 -0.60 -24.27
C HIS A 202 -8.88 -0.37 -24.92
N PRO A 203 -9.77 0.41 -24.28
CA PRO A 203 -9.92 1.76 -24.82
C PRO A 203 -9.90 2.85 -23.74
N ASP A 204 -9.49 4.03 -24.20
CA ASP A 204 -9.55 5.37 -23.62
C ASP A 204 -10.12 5.54 -22.22
N HIS A 205 -9.28 6.02 -21.29
CA HIS A 205 -9.66 7.09 -20.36
C HIS A 205 -8.42 7.84 -19.86
N ARG A 206 -8.44 9.16 -20.01
CA ARG A 206 -7.37 10.10 -19.65
C ARG A 206 -7.08 10.06 -18.14
N LEU A 207 -5.82 9.75 -17.80
CA LEU A 207 -5.23 9.91 -16.47
C LEU A 207 -5.01 11.39 -16.14
N VAL A 208 -5.59 11.85 -15.03
CA VAL A 208 -5.06 12.99 -14.27
C VAL A 208 -4.44 12.41 -13.01
N SER A 209 -3.12 12.27 -13.02
CA SER A 209 -2.32 11.75 -11.91
C SER A 209 -2.10 12.84 -10.86
N CYS A 210 -2.78 12.72 -9.72
CA CYS A 210 -2.41 13.37 -8.47
C CYS A 210 -2.40 12.29 -7.37
N PHE A 211 -1.24 11.70 -7.09
CA PHE A 211 -1.02 10.94 -5.86
C PHE A 211 0.35 11.30 -5.28
N PRO A 212 0.35 12.15 -4.24
CA PRO A 212 1.11 11.89 -3.04
C PRO A 212 0.13 11.60 -1.90
N VAL A 213 0.60 10.89 -0.87
CA VAL A 213 -0.08 10.57 0.41
C VAL A 213 -0.90 9.27 0.42
N LEU A 214 -0.21 8.14 0.55
CA LEU A 214 -0.74 6.92 1.18
C LEU A 214 0.35 6.28 2.05
N TYR A 215 0.65 6.93 3.17
CA TYR A 215 1.42 6.35 4.28
C TYR A 215 0.62 6.38 5.60
N ALA A 216 -0.68 6.72 5.56
CA ALA A 216 -1.47 7.06 6.74
C ALA A 216 -2.68 6.14 7.02
N TRP A 217 -2.79 4.99 6.35
CA TRP A 217 -3.96 4.09 6.48
C TRP A 217 -3.69 2.78 7.22
N TRP A 218 -2.52 2.67 7.86
CA TRP A 218 -2.28 1.60 8.83
C TRP A 218 -2.90 1.99 10.18
N PHE A 219 -3.93 1.25 10.61
CA PHE A 219 -4.54 1.25 11.94
C PHE A 219 -5.52 2.38 12.32
N VAL A 220 -6.71 2.37 11.70
CA VAL A 220 -7.96 2.66 12.45
C VAL A 220 -8.95 1.53 12.18
N ARG A 221 -8.83 0.44 12.95
CA ARG A 221 -9.96 -0.44 13.23
C ARG A 221 -10.08 -0.57 14.76
N PRO A 222 -11.16 -0.06 15.37
CA PRO A 222 -11.47 -0.43 16.74
C PRO A 222 -11.98 -1.87 16.74
N THR A 223 -11.45 -2.70 17.63
CA THR A 223 -12.14 -3.90 18.14
C THR A 223 -13.39 -3.49 18.89
#